data_AF-A0A524KMS4-F1
#
_entry.id   AF-A0A524KMS4-F1
#
_cell.length_a   1.000
_cell.length_b   1.000
_cell.length_c   1.000
_cell.angle_alpha   90.00
_cell.angle_beta   90.00
_cell.angle_gamma   90.00
#
_symmetry.space_group_name_H-M   'P 1'
#
loop_
_entity.id
_entity.type
_entity.pdbx_description
1 polymer ?
#
loop_
_entity_poly.entity_id
_entity_poly.type
_entity_poly.pdbx_seq_one_letter_code
_entity_poly.pdbx_strand_id
1 'polypeptide(L)' 'MANNITTAAAPFGAITIHRMVTAVSGVAENLRAWNETRRTINALRALSPAQLDDIGLTRSQVEDFGHKGR' A
#
# COMPACT_ATOMS: atom_id res chain seq x y z
N MET A 1 38.04 33.71 9.22
CA MET A 1 37.20 33.69 8.00
C MET A 1 35.96 32.88 8.35
N ALA A 2 34.79 33.50 8.44
CA ALA A 2 33.55 32.79 8.75
C ALA A 2 33.04 32.12 7.47
N ASN A 3 32.82 30.80 7.51
CA ASN A 3 32.27 30.04 6.39
C ASN A 3 30.76 29.96 6.57
N ASN A 4 30.03 30.83 5.88
CA ASN A 4 28.58 30.92 5.90
C ASN A 4 28.01 29.79 5.04
N ILE A 5 27.67 28.66 5.65
CA ILE A 5 27.00 27.56 4.94
C ILE A 5 25.54 27.98 4.73
N THR A 6 25.28 28.71 3.65
CA THR A 6 23.91 29.03 3.23
C THR A 6 23.28 27.76 2.70
N THR A 7 22.42 27.12 3.50
CA THR A 7 21.57 26.03 2.99
C THR A 7 20.66 26.64 1.92
N ALA A 8 20.74 26.17 0.68
CA ALA A 8 19.87 26.65 -0.38
C ALA A 8 18.45 26.20 -0.04
N ALA A 9 17.60 27.12 0.43
CA ALA A 9 16.19 26.84 0.61
C ALA A 9 15.63 26.36 -0.74
N ALA A 10 15.09 25.15 -0.77
CA ALA A 10 14.53 24.60 -2.00
C ALA A 10 13.49 25.59 -2.54
N PRO A 11 13.62 26.07 -3.78
CA PRO A 11 12.70 27.05 -4.33
C PRO A 11 11.27 26.51 -4.27
N PHE A 12 10.28 27.39 -4.05
CA PHE A 12 8.87 27.02 -3.83
C PHE A 12 8.32 26.05 -4.90
N GLY A 13 8.83 26.11 -6.13
CA GLY A 13 8.52 25.17 -7.20
C GLY A 13 8.94 23.73 -6.90
N ALA A 14 10.16 23.51 -6.40
CA ALA A 14 10.66 22.16 -6.09
C ALA A 14 9.84 21.49 -4.97
N ILE A 15 9.45 22.25 -3.95
CA ILE A 15 8.58 21.77 -2.87
C ILE A 15 7.18 21.41 -3.41
N THR A 16 6.65 22.25 -4.31
CA THR A 16 5.32 22.02 -4.91
C THR A 16 5.31 20.76 -5.76
N ILE A 17 6.31 20.58 -6.64
CA ILE A 17 6.45 19.36 -7.44
C ILE A 17 6.65 18.13 -6.55
N HIS A 18 7.50 18.22 -5.53
CA HIS A 18 7.70 17.12 -4.59
C HIS A 18 6.39 16.70 -3.91
N ARG A 19 5.60 17.65 -3.40
CA ARG A 19 4.30 17.37 -2.79
C ARG A 19 3.32 16.72 -3.77
N MET A 20 3.29 17.20 -5.02
CA MET A 20 2.44 16.61 -6.06
C MET A 20 2.82 15.16 -6.35
N VAL A 21 4.11 14.88 -6.55
CA VAL A 21 4.61 13.52 -6.79
C VAL A 21 4.30 12.62 -5.59
N THR A 22 4.61 13.06 -4.37
CA THR A 22 4.32 12.29 -3.16
C THR A 22 2.82 12.01 -3.00
N ALA A 23 1.95 12.97 -3.32
CA ALA A 23 0.51 12.77 -3.27
C ALA A 23 0.04 11.72 -4.29
N VAL A 24 0.49 11.82 -5.55
CA VAL A 24 0.14 10.85 -6.60
C VAL A 24 0.68 9.46 -6.27
N SER A 25 1.93 9.38 -5.81
CA SER A 25 2.53 8.12 -5.37
C SER A 25 1.75 7.50 -4.21
N GLY A 26 1.33 8.29 -3.22
CA GLY A 26 0.51 7.81 -2.11
C GLY A 26 -0.84 7.25 -2.57
N VAL A 27 -1.51 7.93 -3.50
CA VAL A 27 -2.76 7.42 -4.10
C VAL A 27 -2.51 6.11 -4.85
N ALA A 28 -1.47 6.05 -5.67
CA ALA A 28 -1.12 4.84 -6.43
C ALA A 28 -0.80 3.66 -5.50
N GLU A 29 -0.09 3.89 -4.41
CA GLU A 29 0.24 2.86 -3.43
C GLU A 29 -1.01 2.32 -2.71
N ASN A 30 -1.91 3.21 -2.30
CA ASN A 30 -3.18 2.81 -1.69
C ASN A 30 -4.03 1.96 -2.64
N LEU A 31 -4.09 2.34 -3.93
CA LEU A 31 -4.79 1.56 -4.95
C LEU A 31 -4.15 0.20 -5.18
N ARG A 32 -2.82 0.12 -5.18
CA ARG A 32 -2.07 -1.14 -5.29
C ARG A 32 -2.34 -2.05 -4.10
N ALA A 33 -2.23 -1.53 -2.87
CA ALA A 33 -2.47 -2.29 -1.65
C ALA A 33 -3.91 -2.84 -1.60
N TRP A 34 -4.90 -2.05 -2.02
CA TRP A 34 -6.28 -2.49 -2.15
C TRP A 34 -6.45 -3.61 -3.19
N ASN A 35 -5.81 -3.48 -4.36
CA ASN A 35 -5.87 -4.50 -5.40
C ASN A 35 -5.20 -5.79 -4.96
N GLU A 36 -4.02 -5.70 -4.35
CA GLU A 36 -3.28 -6.85 -3.85
C GLU A 36 -4.11 -7.61 -2.80
N THR A 37 -4.68 -6.90 -1.83
CA THR A 37 -5.58 -7.50 -0.82
C THR A 37 -6.72 -8.26 -1.47
N ARG A 38 -7.39 -7.66 -2.47
CA ARG A 38 -8.47 -8.33 -3.22
C ARG A 38 -7.99 -9.55 -3.99
N ARG A 39 -6.82 -9.48 -4.63
CA ARG A 39 -6.21 -10.62 -5.33
C ARG A 39 -5.92 -11.76 -4.37
N THR A 40 -5.34 -11.48 -3.21
CA THR A 40 -5.10 -12.47 -2.16
C THR A 40 -6.39 -13.16 -1.73
N ILE A 41 -7.46 -12.39 -1.45
CA ILE A 41 -8.75 -12.95 -1.05
C ILE A 41 -9.35 -13.83 -2.15
N ASN A 42 -9.29 -13.39 -3.40
CA ASN A 42 -9.80 -14.16 -4.53
C ASN A 42 -9.02 -15.47 -4.72
N ALA A 43 -7.69 -15.44 -4.58
CA ALA A 43 -6.85 -16.63 -4.63
C ALA A 43 -7.21 -17.61 -3.51
N LEU A 44 -7.38 -17.13 -2.26
CA LEU A 44 -7.80 -17.95 -1.13
C LEU A 44 -9.21 -18.54 -1.31
N ARG A 45 -10.13 -17.78 -1.92
CA ARG A 45 -11.49 -18.26 -2.23
C ARG A 45 -11.49 -19.37 -3.27
N ALA A 46 -10.55 -19.36 -4.22
CA ALA A 46 -10.44 -20.39 -5.25
C ALA A 46 -9.93 -21.74 -4.72
N LEU A 47 -9.26 -21.77 -3.55
CA LEU A 47 -8.81 -23.01 -2.92
C LEU A 47 -9.98 -23.81 -2.37
N SER A 48 -9.86 -25.14 -2.31
CA SER A 48 -10.83 -26.03 -1.66
C SER A 48 -10.74 -25.97 -0.12
N PRO A 49 -11.75 -26.44 0.63
CA PRO A 49 -11.70 -26.45 2.09
C PRO A 49 -10.52 -27.23 2.66
N ALA A 50 -10.17 -28.38 2.06
CA ALA A 50 -9.02 -29.18 2.48
C ALA A 50 -7.67 -28.48 2.21
N GLN A 51 -7.56 -27.74 1.10
CA GLN A 51 -6.36 -26.95 0.80
C GLN A 51 -6.21 -25.74 1.71
N LEU A 52 -7.33 -25.15 2.14
CA LEU A 52 -7.30 -24.10 3.16
C LEU A 52 -6.89 -24.67 4.53
N ASP A 53 -7.39 -25.84 4.89
CA ASP A 53 -7.04 -26.53 6.13
C ASP A 53 -5.54 -26.91 6.18
N ASP A 54 -4.97 -27.33 5.04
CA ASP A 54 -3.53 -27.64 4.90
C ASP A 54 -2.64 -26.43 5.24
N ILE A 55 -3.07 -25.22 4.89
CA ILE A 55 -2.38 -23.97 5.24
C ILE A 55 -2.87 -23.35 6.55
N GLY A 56 -3.71 -24.07 7.32
CA GLY A 56 -4.23 -23.65 8.61
C GLY A 56 -5.25 -22.51 8.57
N LEU A 57 -5.93 -22.32 7.44
CA LEU A 57 -6.94 -21.28 7.25
C LEU A 57 -8.36 -21.87 7.20
N THR A 58 -9.31 -21.11 7.73
CA THR A 58 -10.74 -21.40 7.63
C THR A 58 -11.43 -20.43 6.66
N ARG A 59 -12.59 -20.82 6.11
CA ARG A 59 -13.39 -19.94 5.23
C ARG A 59 -13.77 -18.63 5.91
N SER A 60 -14.08 -18.66 7.20
CA SER A 60 -14.42 -17.48 7.99
C SER A 60 -13.24 -16.50 8.07
N GLN A 61 -12.01 -16.97 8.24
CA GLN A 61 -10.82 -16.12 8.22
C GLN A 61 -10.59 -15.49 6.84
N VAL A 62 -10.80 -16.24 5.75
CA VAL A 62 -10.73 -15.71 4.38
C VAL A 62 -11.71 -14.54 4.17
N GLU A 63 -12.89 -14.59 4.81
CA GLU A 63 -13.87 -13.51 4.77
C GLU A 63 -13.47 -12.29 5.61
N ASP A 64 -12.84 -12.50 6.77
CA ASP A 64 -12.31 -11.43 7.63
C ASP A 64 -11.24 -10.58 6.92
N PHE A 65 -10.35 -11.21 6.15
CA PHE A 65 -9.38 -10.49 5.31
C PHE A 65 -10.06 -9.55 4.29
N GLY A 66 -11.25 -9.92 3.82
CA GLY A 66 -12.07 -9.09 2.92
C GLY A 66 -12.74 -7.89 3.58
N HIS A 67 -12.93 -7.93 4.89
CA HIS A 67 -13.46 -6.80 5.65
C HIS A 67 -12.39 -5.77 5.98
N LYS A 68 -11.15 -6.22 6.23
CA LYS A 68 -10.02 -5.36 6.59
C LYS A 68 -9.42 -4.58 5.42
N GLY A 69 -9.70 -4.99 4.18
CA GLY A 69 -9.26 -4.32 2.95
C GLY A 69 -10.18 -3.21 2.44
N ARG A 70 -11.16 -2.74 3.24
CA ARG A 70 -12.11 -1.68 2.89
C ARG A 70 -11.85 -0.39 3.66
#